data_AF-A0A969UE67-F1
#
_entry.id   AF-A0A969UE67-F1
#
_cell.length_a   1.000
_cell.length_b   1.000
_cell.length_c   1.000
_cell.angle_alpha   90.00
_cell.angle_beta   90.00
_cell.angle_gamma   90.00
#
_symmetry.space_group_name_H-M   'P 1'
#
loop_
_entity.id
_entity.type
_entity.pdbx_description
1 polymer ?
#
loop_
_entity_poly.entity_id
_entity_poly.type
_entity_poly.pdbx_seq_one_letter_code
_entity_poly.pdbx_strand_id
1 'polypeptide(L)' 'MAEVKKLQIPHPQSLVSQYVTISLGISCQIPSQELQQKSAIAAADAALYQAKQQGRDRFYLSSKRRPPTLSAG' A
#
# COMPACT_ATOMS: atom_id res chain seq x y z
N MET A 1 7.56 -8.01 -3.69
CA MET A 1 8.87 -7.52 -3.23
C MET A 1 10.03 -8.34 -3.77
N ALA A 2 9.87 -9.66 -3.95
CA ALA A 2 10.94 -10.59 -4.31
C ALA A 2 11.75 -10.21 -5.56
N GLU A 3 11.13 -9.75 -6.65
CA GLU A 3 11.86 -9.48 -7.89
C GLU A 3 12.89 -8.35 -7.75
N VAL A 4 12.57 -7.24 -7.08
CA VAL A 4 13.55 -6.18 -6.83
C VAL A 4 14.69 -6.68 -5.94
N LYS A 5 14.36 -7.50 -4.93
CA LYS A 5 15.34 -8.08 -4.01
C LYS A 5 16.33 -9.02 -4.71
N LYS A 6 15.86 -9.77 -5.72
CA LYS A 6 16.71 -10.68 -6.54
C LYS A 6 17.76 -9.94 -7.35
N LEU A 7 17.55 -8.66 -7.68
CA LEU A 7 18.55 -7.86 -8.40
C LEU A 7 19.79 -7.59 -7.54
N GLN A 8 19.70 -7.77 -6.21
CA GLN A 8 20.82 -7.58 -5.26
C GLN A 8 21.57 -6.26 -5.45
N ILE A 9 20.83 -5.19 -5.79
CA ILE A 9 21.41 -3.85 -5.97
C ILE A 9 21.96 -3.39 -4.61
N PRO A 10 23.28 -3.19 -4.45
CA PRO A 10 23.85 -2.82 -3.17
C PRO A 10 23.33 -1.45 -2.70
N HIS A 11 23.05 -1.34 -1.41
CA HIS A 11 22.62 -0.10 -0.79
C HIS A 11 23.52 0.26 0.41
N PRO A 12 24.82 0.56 0.15
CA PRO A 12 25.85 0.63 1.20
C PRO A 12 25.63 1.73 2.24
N GLN A 13 24.87 2.78 1.91
CA GLN A 13 24.54 3.88 2.83
C GLN A 13 23.27 3.62 3.64
N SER A 14 22.60 2.49 3.41
CA SER A 14 21.37 2.17 4.13
C SER A 14 21.67 1.68 5.53
N LEU A 15 20.96 2.22 6.52
CA LEU A 15 20.99 1.71 7.89
C LEU A 15 20.02 0.54 8.12
N VAL A 16 19.23 0.16 7.10
CA VAL A 16 18.10 -0.77 7.27
C VAL A 16 18.21 -2.06 6.45
N SER A 17 19.00 -2.09 5.38
CA SER A 17 19.16 -3.28 4.53
C SER A 17 20.42 -3.16 3.65
N GLN A 18 21.11 -4.27 3.41
CA GLN A 18 22.28 -4.31 2.52
C GLN A 18 21.94 -4.08 1.04
N TYR A 19 20.71 -4.40 0.66
CA TYR A 19 20.21 -4.30 -0.72
C TYR A 19 18.99 -3.41 -0.83
N VAL A 20 18.79 -2.82 -2.00
CA VAL A 20 17.59 -2.06 -2.34
C VAL A 20 16.35 -2.96 -2.23
N THR A 21 15.32 -2.45 -1.55
CA THR A 21 13.99 -3.05 -1.46
C THR A 21 12.96 -1.97 -1.75
N ILE A 22 11.69 -2.36 -1.91
CA ILE A 22 10.58 -1.41 -2.06
C ILE A 22 9.55 -1.63 -0.97
N SER A 23 8.82 -0.57 -0.60
CA SER A 23 7.63 -0.65 0.22
C SER A 23 6.46 -0.12 -0.58
N LEU A 24 5.29 -0.74 -0.48
CA LEU A 24 4.12 -0.36 -1.26
C LEU A 24 2.90 -0.10 -0.37
N GLY A 25 2.13 0.91 -0.71
CA GLY A 25 0.79 1.11 -0.20
C GLY A 25 -0.21 0.89 -1.32
N ILE A 26 -1.21 0.05 -1.06
CA ILE A 26 -2.20 -0.34 -2.06
C ILE A 26 -3.57 0.09 -1.56
N SER A 27 -4.38 0.69 -2.44
CA SER A 27 -5.78 1.01 -2.16
C SER A 27 -6.67 0.30 -3.18
N CYS A 28 -7.68 -0.42 -2.70
CA CYS A 28 -8.67 -1.09 -3.53
C CYS A 28 -10.08 -0.74 -3.02
N GLN A 29 -10.84 -0.03 -3.85
CA GLN A 29 -12.11 0.57 -3.50
C GLN A 29 -13.05 0.52 -4.70
N ILE A 30 -14.35 0.31 -4.45
CA ILE A 30 -15.37 0.42 -5.50
C ILE A 30 -15.69 1.91 -5.68
N PRO A 31 -15.57 2.48 -6.89
CA PRO A 31 -15.96 3.86 -7.13
C PRO A 31 -17.43 4.10 -6.73
N SER A 32 -17.68 5.18 -6.00
CA SER A 32 -19.03 5.63 -5.67
C SER A 32 -19.07 7.16 -5.68
N GLN A 33 -20.26 7.75 -5.78
CA GLN A 33 -20.40 9.22 -5.79
C GLN A 33 -19.84 9.87 -4.51
N GLU A 34 -19.86 9.14 -3.39
CA GLU A 34 -19.31 9.58 -2.10
C GLU A 34 -17.78 9.45 -2.03
N LEU A 35 -17.18 8.63 -2.91
CA LEU A 35 -15.74 8.41 -2.95
C LEU A 35 -15.07 9.36 -3.95
N GLN A 36 -14.45 10.41 -3.41
CA GLN A 36 -13.54 11.25 -4.19
C GLN A 36 -12.28 10.47 -4.57
N GLN A 37 -11.77 10.64 -5.79
CA GLN A 37 -10.52 10.01 -6.25
C GLN A 37 -9.32 10.29 -5.32
N LYS A 38 -9.27 11.48 -4.72
CA LYS A 38 -8.26 11.86 -3.70
C LYS A 38 -8.26 10.92 -2.48
N SER A 39 -9.40 10.32 -2.14
CA SER A 39 -9.51 9.39 -1.02
C SER A 39 -8.82 8.04 -1.29
N ALA A 40 -8.78 7.59 -2.55
CA ALA A 40 -8.07 6.37 -2.92
C ALA A 40 -6.55 6.55 -2.81
N ILE A 41 -6.04 7.71 -3.25
CA ILE A 41 -4.62 8.08 -3.15
C ILE A 41 -4.22 8.22 -1.67
N ALA A 42 -4.98 8.98 -0.88
CA ALA A 42 -4.70 9.14 0.55
C ALA A 42 -4.70 7.80 1.30
N ALA A 43 -5.59 6.87 0.93
CA ALA A 43 -5.60 5.53 1.49
C ALA A 43 -4.37 4.68 1.08
N ALA A 44 -3.90 4.82 -0.16
CA ALA A 44 -2.68 4.17 -0.61
C ALA A 44 -1.45 4.76 0.12
N ASP A 45 -1.37 6.07 0.28
CA ASP A 45 -0.28 6.73 1.01
C ASP A 45 -0.25 6.32 2.48
N ALA A 46 -1.41 6.24 3.14
CA ALA A 46 -1.50 5.76 4.52
C ALA A 46 -0.99 4.31 4.64
N ALA A 47 -1.39 3.43 3.71
CA ALA A 47 -0.89 2.07 3.67
C ALA A 47 0.63 2.00 3.39
N LEU A 48 1.16 2.86 2.53
CA LEU A 48 2.59 2.96 2.25
C LEU A 48 3.36 3.38 3.51
N TYR A 49 2.83 4.35 4.24
CA TYR A 49 3.42 4.82 5.48
C TYR A 49 3.42 3.72 6.54
N GLN A 50 2.35 2.95 6.65
CA GLN A 50 2.28 1.77 7.52
C GLN A 50 3.33 0.72 7.12
N ALA A 51 3.51 0.42 5.83
CA ALA A 51 4.56 -0.49 5.36
C ALA A 51 5.96 -0.02 5.79
N LYS A 52 6.23 1.29 5.71
CA LYS A 52 7.51 1.87 6.15
C LYS A 52 7.72 1.75 7.65
N GLN A 53 6.70 2.03 8.46
CA GLN A 53 6.79 1.93 9.93
C GLN A 53 6.97 0.49 10.40
N GLN A 54 6.31 -0.46 9.74
CA GLN A 54 6.34 -1.87 10.10
C GLN A 54 7.60 -2.61 9.62
N GLY A 55 8.65 -1.87 9.24
CA GLY A 55 9.96 -2.44 8.89
C GLY A 55 10.25 -2.53 7.40
N ARG A 56 9.51 -1.82 6.53
CA ARG A 56 9.76 -1.73 5.08
C ARG A 56 9.75 -3.12 4.40
N ASP A 57 10.25 -3.24 3.17
CA ASP A 57 10.27 -4.47 2.34
C ASP A 57 8.94 -5.25 2.33
N ARG A 58 7.81 -4.53 2.32
CA ARG A 58 6.46 -5.09 2.41
C ARG A 58 5.41 -4.20 1.79
N PHE A 59 4.19 -4.70 1.72
CA PHE A 59 3.03 -3.91 1.34
C PHE A 59 1.96 -3.93 2.43
N TYR A 60 1.12 -2.90 2.43
CA TYR A 60 -0.17 -2.91 3.13
C TYR A 60 -1.29 -2.59 2.15
N LEU A 61 -2.48 -3.12 2.42
CA LEU A 61 -3.68 -2.91 1.63
C LEU A 61 -4.70 -2.14 2.47
N SER A 62 -5.21 -1.04 1.91
CA SER A 62 -6.45 -0.42 2.34
C SER A 62 -7.58 -0.92 1.43
N SER A 63 -8.59 -1.55 2.03
CA SER A 63 -9.80 -1.98 1.33
C SER A 63 -11.02 -1.34 1.95
N LYS A 64 -11.81 -0.64 1.13
CA LYS A 64 -13.16 -0.20 1.50
C LYS A 64 -14.14 -0.99 0.65
N ARG A 65 -14.92 -1.87 1.30
CA ARG A 65 -16.08 -2.50 0.66
C ARG A 65 -17.28 -1.57 0.77
N ARG A 66 -18.12 -1.54 -0.25
CA ARG A 66 -19.47 -0.96 -0.11
C ARG A 66 -20.22 -1.80 0.95
N PRO A 67 -20.91 -1.20 1.93
CA PRO A 67 -21.83 -1.96 2.75
C PRO A 67 -22.85 -2.65 1.83
N PRO A 68 -23.24 -3.91 2.11
CA PRO A 68 -24.29 -4.56 1.33
C PRO A 68 -25.54 -3.68 1.40
N THR A 69 -26.04 -3.26 0.24
CA THR A 69 -27.29 -2.51 0.14
C THR A 69 -28.39 -3.37 0.74
N LEU A 70 -28.97 -2.93 1.87
CA LEU A 70 -30.25 -3.42 2.34
C LEU A 70 -31.26 -3.15 1.22
N SER A 71 -31.69 -4.21 0.55
CA SER A 71 -32.86 -4.16 -0.34
C SER A 71 -34.07 -3.85 0.55
N ALA A 72 -34.55 -2.62 0.47
CA ALA A 72 -35.89 -2.29 0.94
C ALA A 72 -36.87 -3.17 0.15
N GLY A 73 -37.62 -4.00 0.87
CA GLY A 73 -38.75 -4.75 0.34
C GLY A 73 -39.96 -3.87 0.11
#